data_AF-A0A0Q9I6V4-F1
#
_entry.id   AF-A0A0Q9I6V4-F1
#
_cell.length_a   1.000
_cell.length_b   1.000
_cell.length_c   1.000
_cell.angle_alpha   90.00
_cell.angle_beta   90.00
_cell.angle_gamma   90.00
#
_symmetry.space_group_name_H-M   'P 1'
#
loop_
_entity.id
_entity.type
_entity.pdbx_description
1 polymer ?
#
loop_
_entity_poly.entity_id
_entity_poly.type
_entity_poly.pdbx_seq_one_letter_code
_entity_poly.pdbx_strand_id
1 'polypeptide(L)' 'MNQAQRRGLARLMLRWPQRRTELRARCGQDTRFLELSEAYETACEAADYWAKSSSPEARARAEEYRALSSEIERDIDELF' A
#
# COMPACT_ATOMS: atom_id res chain seq x y z
N MET A 1 2.53 7.99 14.03
CA MET A 1 2.09 7.06 12.98
C MET A 1 0.63 6.68 13.20
N ASN A 2 -0.23 6.94 12.22
CA ASN A 2 -1.66 6.65 12.31
C ASN A 2 -1.97 5.17 12.00
N GLN A 3 -3.25 4.77 12.06
CA GLN A 3 -3.66 3.38 11.86
C GLN A 3 -3.45 2.90 10.42
N ALA A 4 -3.72 3.75 9.41
CA ALA A 4 -3.55 3.42 8.01
C ALA A 4 -2.07 3.23 7.65
N GLN A 5 -1.20 4.13 8.10
CA GLN A 5 0.27 4.02 7.97
C GLN A 5 0.80 2.69 8.55
N ARG A 6 0.31 2.30 9.75
CA ARG A 6 0.70 1.04 10.39
C ARG A 6 0.27 -0.19 9.59
N ARG A 7 -0.95 -0.19 9.06
CA ARG A 7 -1.48 -1.30 8.25
C ARG A 7 -0.78 -1.41 6.91
N GLY A 8 -0.54 -0.26 6.27
CA GLY A 8 0.23 -0.17 5.03
C GLY A 8 1.63 -0.73 5.17
N LEU A 9 2.38 -0.29 6.19
CA LEU A 9 3.70 -0.86 6.50
C LEU A 9 3.63 -2.38 6.72
N ALA A 10 2.64 -2.85 7.48
CA ALA A 10 2.48 -4.28 7.72
C ALA A 10 2.22 -5.07 6.41
N ARG A 11 1.38 -4.54 5.52
CA ARG A 11 1.14 -5.14 4.20
C ARG A 11 2.39 -5.11 3.32
N LEU A 12 3.14 -4.00 3.29
CA LEU A 12 4.42 -3.89 2.57
C LEU A 12 5.45 -4.91 3.09
N MET A 13 5.51 -5.12 4.41
CA MET A 13 6.39 -6.13 5.02
C MET A 13 6.00 -7.58 4.72
N LEU A 14 4.72 -7.83 4.40
CA LEU A 14 4.25 -9.13 3.90
C LEU A 14 4.57 -9.29 2.41
N ARG A 15 4.47 -8.20 1.66
CA ARG A 15 4.77 -8.14 0.22
C ARG A 15 6.27 -8.32 -0.08
N TRP A 16 7.13 -7.67 0.71
CA TRP A 16 8.60 -7.74 0.57
C TRP A 16 9.25 -8.26 1.86
N PRO A 17 9.15 -9.57 2.13
CA PRO A 17 9.67 -10.14 3.36
C PRO A 17 11.20 -9.97 3.49
N GLN A 18 11.92 -9.86 2.37
CA GLN A 18 13.37 -9.65 2.34
C GLN A 18 13.78 -8.25 2.81
N ARG A 19 12.89 -7.25 2.66
CA ARG A 19 13.17 -5.84 2.98
C ARG A 19 12.55 -5.36 4.30
N ARG A 20 12.11 -6.29 5.16
CA ARG A 20 11.44 -5.95 6.43
C ARG A 20 12.26 -5.04 7.34
N THR A 21 13.57 -5.25 7.40
CA THR A 21 14.48 -4.44 8.21
C THR A 21 14.57 -3.01 7.66
N GLU A 22 14.71 -2.88 6.35
CA GLU A 22 14.82 -1.60 5.64
C GLU A 22 13.52 -0.78 5.76
N LEU A 23 12.36 -1.41 5.53
CA LEU A 23 11.04 -0.80 5.68
C LEU A 23 10.82 -0.28 7.12
N ARG A 24 11.26 -1.03 8.13
CA ARG A 24 11.17 -0.62 9.54
C ARG A 24 12.10 0.55 9.88
N ALA A 25 13.33 0.53 9.37
CA ALA A 25 14.28 1.62 9.60
C ALA A 25 13.73 2.93 9.02
N ARG A 26 13.19 2.86 7.80
CA ARG A 26 12.68 4.01 7.05
C ARG A 26 11.43 4.63 7.66
N CYS A 27 10.54 3.79 8.21
CA CYS A 27 9.38 4.22 8.97
C CYS A 27 9.69 5.22 10.09
N GLY A 28 10.88 5.15 10.70
CA GLY A 28 11.30 6.07 11.77
C GLY A 28 11.96 7.36 11.28
N GLN A 29 12.25 7.48 9.98
CA GLN A 29 13.14 8.51 9.43
C GLN A 29 12.52 9.33 8.32
N ASP A 30 11.51 8.80 7.63
CA ASP A 30 11.02 9.36 6.37
C ASP A 30 9.50 9.56 6.39
N THR A 31 9.06 10.82 6.40
CA THR A 31 7.64 11.19 6.38
C THR A 31 6.98 10.81 5.05
N ARG A 32 7.68 10.93 3.92
CA ARG A 32 7.15 10.55 2.60
C ARG A 32 6.88 9.05 2.54
N PHE A 33 7.77 8.25 3.12
CA PHE A 33 7.54 6.80 3.23
C PHE A 33 6.28 6.47 4.06
N LEU A 34 6.01 7.22 5.13
CA LEU A 34 4.79 7.05 5.91
C LEU A 34 3.53 7.41 5.10
N GLU A 35 3.57 8.50 4.35
CA GLU A 35 2.47 8.89 3.45
C GLU A 35 2.22 7.83 2.36
N LEU A 36 3.27 7.29 1.75
CA LEU A 36 3.16 6.20 0.78
C LEU A 36 2.62 4.91 1.41
N SER A 37 3.01 4.61 2.66
CA SER A 37 2.44 3.46 3.40
C SER A 37 0.93 3.62 3.60
N GLU A 38 0.48 4.81 3.97
CA GLU A 38 -0.95 5.12 4.10
C GLU A 38 -1.69 5.03 2.77
N ALA A 39 -1.17 5.66 1.71
CA ALA A 39 -1.74 5.59 0.37
C ALA A 39 -1.85 4.14 -0.13
N TYR A 40 -0.82 3.33 0.12
CA TYR A 40 -0.80 1.91 -0.23
C TYR A 40 -1.91 1.14 0.49
N GLU A 41 -2.09 1.36 1.80
CA GLU A 41 -3.18 0.75 2.56
C GLU A 41 -4.54 1.11 1.99
N THR A 42 -4.77 2.40 1.70
CA THR A 42 -6.05 2.89 1.15
C THR A 42 -6.33 2.28 -0.21
N ALA A 43 -5.34 2.19 -1.10
CA ALA A 43 -5.50 1.55 -2.40
C ALA A 43 -5.83 0.06 -2.27
N CYS A 44 -5.14 -0.66 -1.38
CA CYS A 44 -5.43 -2.07 -1.13
C CYS A 44 -6.83 -2.28 -0.51
N GLU A 45 -7.24 -1.45 0.44
CA GLU A 45 -8.58 -1.52 1.03
C GLU A 45 -9.68 -1.22 0.00
N ALA A 46 -9.47 -0.23 -0.88
CA ALA A 46 -10.39 0.07 -1.96
C ALA A 46 -10.48 -1.09 -2.97
N ALA A 47 -9.35 -1.70 -3.35
CA ALA A 47 -9.34 -2.87 -4.21
C ALA A 47 -10.10 -4.05 -3.58
N ASP A 48 -9.91 -4.30 -2.28
CA ASP A 48 -10.60 -5.36 -1.52
C ASP A 48 -12.10 -5.10 -1.41
N TYR A 49 -12.49 -3.84 -1.22
CA TYR A 49 -13.89 -3.41 -1.19
C TYR A 49 -14.57 -3.67 -2.55
N TRP A 50 -13.97 -3.16 -3.63
CA TRP A 50 -14.54 -3.31 -4.96
C TRP A 50 -14.54 -4.77 -5.43
N ALA A 51 -13.55 -5.58 -5.06
CA ALA A 51 -13.55 -7.01 -5.36
C ALA A 51 -14.73 -7.77 -4.75
N LYS A 52 -15.35 -7.25 -3.68
CA LYS A 52 -16.52 -7.83 -3.01
C LYS A 52 -17.84 -7.17 -3.41
N SER A 53 -17.79 -6.09 -4.20
CA SER A 53 -18.96 -5.33 -4.61
C SER A 53 -19.69 -6.03 -5.76
N SER A 54 -21.02 -5.95 -5.76
CA SER A 54 -21.88 -6.44 -6.86
C SER A 54 -22.13 -5.36 -7.93
N SER A 55 -21.48 -4.19 -7.83
CA SER A 55 -21.62 -3.13 -8.82
C SER A 55 -21.12 -3.57 -10.19
N PRO A 56 -21.74 -3.15 -11.31
CA PRO A 56 -21.25 -3.44 -12.65
C PRO A 56 -19.78 -3.02 -12.89
N GLU A 57 -19.35 -1.94 -12.23
CA GLU A 57 -18.00 -1.36 -12.33
C GLU A 57 -17.01 -1.99 -11.33
N ALA A 58 -17.47 -2.90 -10.46
CA ALA A 58 -16.68 -3.43 -9.36
C ALA A 58 -15.34 -4.03 -9.82
N ARG A 59 -15.36 -4.80 -10.91
CA ARG A 59 -14.14 -5.39 -11.47
C ARG A 59 -13.16 -4.32 -11.95
N ALA A 60 -13.64 -3.35 -12.73
CA ALA A 60 -12.82 -2.28 -13.29
C ALA A 60 -12.20 -1.43 -12.17
N ARG A 61 -12.98 -1.09 -11.14
CA ARG A 61 -12.48 -0.35 -9.97
C ARG A 61 -11.46 -1.14 -9.17
N ALA A 62 -11.70 -2.43 -8.95
CA ALA A 62 -10.73 -3.28 -8.25
C ALA A 62 -9.40 -3.36 -9.00
N GLU A 63 -9.44 -3.45 -10.34
CA GLU A 63 -8.23 -3.43 -11.19
C GLU A 63 -7.50 -2.09 -11.13
N GLU A 64 -8.23 -0.97 -11.18
CA GLU A 64 -7.69 0.39 -11.05
C GLU A 64 -6.93 0.58 -9.73
N TYR A 65 -7.55 0.19 -8.60
CA TYR A 65 -6.90 0.32 -7.30
C TYR A 65 -5.71 -0.65 -7.12
N ARG A 66 -5.73 -1.83 -7.74
CA ARG A 66 -4.56 -2.73 -7.77
C ARG A 66 -3.41 -2.16 -8.58
N ALA A 67 -3.72 -1.50 -9.70
CA ALA A 67 -2.72 -0.79 -10.48
C ALA A 67 -2.10 0.33 -9.63
N LEU A 68 -2.94 1.14 -8.97
CA LEU A 68 -2.49 2.19 -8.05
C LEU A 68 -1.60 1.67 -6.92
N SER A 69 -1.97 0.57 -6.25
CA SER A 69 -1.11 -0.09 -5.25
C SER A 69 0.25 -0.48 -5.83
N SER A 70 0.28 -0.94 -7.09
CA SER A 70 1.52 -1.31 -7.78
C SER A 70 2.36 -0.09 -8.19
N GLU A 71 1.75 1.06 -8.42
CA GLU A 71 2.47 2.33 -8.64
C GLU A 71 3.12 2.81 -7.35
N ILE A 72 2.37 2.76 -6.24
CA ILE A 72 2.90 3.12 -4.92
C ILE A 72 4.04 2.17 -4.51
N GLU A 73 3.93 0.88 -4.83
CA GLU A 73 5.04 -0.08 -4.65
C GLU A 73 6.32 0.39 -5.38
N ARG A 74 6.20 0.89 -6.61
CA ARG A 74 7.34 1.43 -7.37
C ARG A 74 7.91 2.70 -6.73
N ASP A 75 7.04 3.64 -6.34
CA ASP A 75 7.48 4.87 -5.67
C ASP A 75 8.23 4.59 -4.36
N ILE A 76 7.84 3.54 -3.63
CA ILE A 76 8.54 3.10 -2.42
C ILE A 76 9.86 2.42 -2.76
N ASP A 77 9.92 1.62 -3.83
CA ASP A 77 11.16 0.98 -4.31
C ASP A 77 12.21 2.04 -4.67
N GLU A 78 11.82 3.13 -5.32
CA GLU A 78 12.71 4.26 -5.68
C GLU A 78 13.30 5.00 -4.47
N LEU A 79 12.77 4.78 -3.28
CA LEU A 79 13.39 5.32 -2.10
C LEU A 79 14.67 4.53 -1.76
N PHE A 80 14.77 3.24 -2.08
CA PHE A 80 15.92 2.38 -1.70
C PHE A 80 17.05 2.41 -2.73
#